data_AF-A0A9N8PGE4-F1
#
_entry.id   AF-A0A9N8PGE4-F1
#
_cell.length_a   1.000
_cell.length_b   1.000
_cell.length_c   1.000
_cell.angle_alpha   90.00
_cell.angle_beta   90.00
_cell.angle_gamma   90.00
#
_symmetry.space_group_name_H-M   'P 1'
#
loop_
_entity.id
_entity.type
_entity.pdbx_description
1 polymer ?
#
loop_
_entity_poly.entity_id
_entity_poly.type
_entity_poly.pdbx_seq_one_letter_code
_entity_poly.pdbx_strand_id
1 'polypeptide(L)'
;MQRGPYSNMGPAQSPPLHHPVPQHVSTVPQLRSSPPPMTQQQQQQQAQQQQYGYAPSNYGQPPFGGFINDPTAQMGFQMGKTAVAAGQEYMEQNVRQDTVPYYQEDALMPSQFNRYVNVSAMKHYFNVSNKYVVNKLFIVLFPWRHRPWSRQQQPMAASGQSGPMFLPPREDINSPDMYIPVMAFVTYILLSTLLAGLQGAFRPELLGLTATNAFAVVIIELLLLKLGTYLLNISNESQWLDLVAYSGYKFVGIIFTIALATIMTGGKGTGGYVGWSVFAYTYLANAFFLLRSLKYVILPDTASGAHNPIARSQRTKRTYFLFVYSYIIQLAFMWWLSSL
;
A
#
# COMPACT_ATOMS: atom_id res chain seq x y z
N MET A 1 -98.88 -10.55 -0.96
CA MET A 1 -98.25 -11.12 -2.17
C MET A 1 -96.99 -10.32 -2.47
N GLN A 2 -95.91 -11.04 -2.79
CA GLN A 2 -94.67 -10.61 -3.47
C GLN A 2 -93.68 -9.68 -2.74
N ARG A 3 -92.47 -10.24 -2.56
CA ARG A 3 -91.20 -9.59 -2.16
C ARG A 3 -90.60 -8.85 -3.36
N GLY A 4 -90.08 -7.64 -3.15
CA GLY A 4 -89.16 -6.94 -4.08
C GLY A 4 -87.72 -6.96 -3.54
N PRO A 5 -86.68 -7.01 -4.40
CA PRO A 5 -85.32 -7.41 -4.01
C PRO A 5 -84.41 -6.25 -3.57
N TYR A 6 -83.36 -6.64 -2.84
CA TYR A 6 -82.26 -5.85 -2.28
C TYR A 6 -81.51 -5.00 -3.32
N SER A 7 -81.14 -3.77 -2.94
CA SER A 7 -80.03 -3.03 -3.55
C SER A 7 -78.95 -2.76 -2.51
N ASN A 8 -77.77 -3.31 -2.80
CA ASN A 8 -76.56 -3.31 -1.98
C ASN A 8 -75.77 -2.03 -2.28
N MET A 9 -75.67 -1.10 -1.32
CA MET A 9 -74.96 0.17 -1.51
C MET A 9 -73.49 0.01 -1.09
N GLY A 10 -72.60 -0.14 -2.08
CA GLY A 10 -71.14 -0.13 -1.91
C GLY A 10 -70.55 1.30 -1.95
N PRO A 11 -69.31 1.49 -1.46
CA PRO A 11 -68.86 2.75 -0.85
C PRO A 11 -68.27 3.81 -1.80
N ALA A 12 -68.11 5.01 -1.24
CA ALA A 12 -67.74 6.30 -1.82
C ALA A 12 -66.52 6.32 -2.78
N GLN A 13 -66.67 7.08 -3.87
CA GLN A 13 -65.62 7.39 -4.84
C GLN A 13 -64.65 8.44 -4.29
N SER A 14 -63.34 8.22 -4.45
CA SER A 14 -62.28 9.22 -4.22
C SER A 14 -61.72 9.73 -5.55
N PRO A 15 -61.27 11.01 -5.62
CA PRO A 15 -60.87 11.66 -6.87
C PRO A 15 -59.49 11.18 -7.40
N PRO A 16 -59.22 11.31 -8.72
CA PRO A 16 -58.08 10.67 -9.37
C PRO A 16 -56.75 11.38 -9.08
N LEU A 17 -55.71 10.62 -8.71
CA LEU A 17 -54.33 11.09 -8.61
C LEU A 17 -53.65 11.07 -9.99
N HIS A 18 -53.12 12.22 -10.40
CA HIS A 18 -52.22 12.35 -11.55
C HIS A 18 -50.79 11.91 -11.20
N HIS A 19 -50.22 11.02 -12.01
CA HIS A 19 -48.80 10.67 -12.01
C HIS A 19 -48.09 11.23 -13.26
N PRO A 20 -46.85 11.76 -13.15
CA PRO A 20 -46.08 12.24 -14.29
C PRO A 20 -45.49 11.08 -15.11
N VAL A 21 -45.58 11.21 -16.44
CA VAL A 21 -45.07 10.25 -17.43
C VAL A 21 -43.57 10.50 -17.69
N PRO A 22 -42.69 9.50 -17.51
CA PRO A 22 -41.28 9.59 -17.92
C PRO A 22 -41.12 9.32 -19.42
N GLN A 23 -40.51 10.26 -20.14
CA GLN A 23 -40.08 10.12 -21.53
C GLN A 23 -38.62 9.61 -21.57
N HIS A 24 -38.41 8.30 -21.64
CA HIS A 24 -37.16 7.74 -22.17
C HIS A 24 -37.40 6.29 -22.60
N VAL A 25 -37.13 6.01 -23.88
CA VAL A 25 -37.12 4.67 -24.45
C VAL A 25 -35.68 4.17 -24.35
N SER A 26 -35.47 3.08 -23.60
CA SER A 26 -34.21 2.35 -23.55
C SER A 26 -34.25 1.27 -24.63
N THR A 27 -33.44 1.42 -25.68
CA THR A 27 -33.18 0.35 -26.65
C THR A 27 -31.84 -0.32 -26.37
N VAL A 28 -31.92 -1.63 -26.17
CA VAL A 28 -30.83 -2.58 -25.90
C VAL A 28 -29.99 -2.81 -27.17
N PRO A 29 -28.65 -2.84 -27.11
CA PRO A 29 -27.81 -3.17 -28.26
C PRO A 29 -27.95 -4.64 -28.68
N GLN A 30 -28.27 -4.89 -29.95
CA GLN A 30 -28.21 -6.23 -30.54
C GLN A 30 -26.77 -6.64 -30.85
N LEU A 31 -26.44 -7.88 -30.48
CA LEU A 31 -25.25 -8.63 -30.90
C LEU A 31 -25.41 -9.10 -32.36
N ARG A 32 -24.50 -8.74 -33.28
CA ARG A 32 -23.67 -9.66 -34.10
C ARG A 32 -22.92 -9.01 -35.29
N SER A 33 -21.66 -9.44 -35.38
CA SER A 33 -20.77 -9.70 -36.54
C SER A 33 -20.33 -8.61 -37.53
N SER A 34 -19.03 -8.68 -37.82
CA SER A 34 -18.14 -7.87 -38.67
C SER A 34 -18.33 -8.04 -40.18
N PRO A 35 -18.14 -6.95 -40.95
CA PRO A 35 -17.46 -7.01 -42.26
C PRO A 35 -16.42 -5.86 -42.50
N PRO A 36 -15.61 -5.91 -43.59
CA PRO A 36 -14.22 -5.44 -43.68
C PRO A 36 -14.03 -3.93 -44.00
N PRO A 37 -12.80 -3.39 -43.92
CA PRO A 37 -12.55 -1.97 -44.17
C PRO A 37 -12.36 -1.68 -45.67
N MET A 38 -12.80 -0.50 -46.14
CA MET A 38 -11.97 0.42 -46.94
C MET A 38 -12.70 1.73 -47.34
N THR A 39 -11.87 2.78 -47.38
CA THR A 39 -11.98 4.11 -48.03
C THR A 39 -12.96 5.16 -47.47
N GLN A 40 -12.35 6.24 -46.95
CA GLN A 40 -12.96 7.55 -46.72
C GLN A 40 -13.03 8.36 -48.03
N GLN A 41 -14.16 9.04 -48.25
CA GLN A 41 -14.18 10.36 -48.88
C GLN A 41 -15.13 11.28 -48.09
N GLN A 42 -14.72 12.54 -48.00
CA GLN A 42 -15.13 13.61 -47.09
C GLN A 42 -16.63 13.97 -47.11
N GLN A 43 -17.16 14.43 -45.96
CA GLN A 43 -17.76 15.76 -45.86
C GLN A 43 -17.99 16.21 -44.41
N GLN A 44 -17.75 17.52 -44.19
CA GLN A 44 -17.75 18.28 -42.93
C GLN A 44 -19.12 18.41 -42.26
N GLN A 45 -19.13 18.57 -40.93
CA GLN A 45 -20.07 19.49 -40.28
C GLN A 45 -19.51 20.06 -38.96
N GLN A 46 -19.70 21.38 -38.83
CA GLN A 46 -19.30 22.26 -37.73
C GLN A 46 -20.03 21.94 -36.41
N ALA A 47 -19.39 22.22 -35.27
CA ALA A 47 -20.08 22.69 -34.07
C ALA A 47 -19.22 23.66 -33.25
N GLN A 48 -19.87 24.74 -32.86
CA GLN A 48 -19.43 25.87 -32.03
C GLN A 48 -19.06 25.46 -30.60
N GLN A 49 -18.19 26.25 -29.95
CA GLN A 49 -18.36 26.77 -28.57
C GLN A 49 -17.27 27.82 -28.31
N GLN A 50 -17.66 29.09 -28.18
CA GLN A 50 -18.02 29.83 -26.95
C GLN A 50 -16.82 30.28 -26.10
N GLN A 51 -16.98 31.52 -25.66
CA GLN A 51 -15.99 32.54 -25.34
C GLN A 51 -16.01 32.82 -23.83
N TYR A 52 -14.85 33.06 -23.24
CA TYR A 52 -14.69 33.90 -22.05
C TYR A 52 -13.43 34.75 -22.19
N GLY A 53 -13.58 36.06 -22.01
CA GLY A 53 -12.56 37.06 -22.32
C GLY A 53 -11.85 37.67 -21.12
N TYR A 54 -10.74 38.36 -21.40
CA TYR A 54 -10.14 39.43 -20.61
C TYR A 54 -9.39 40.39 -21.58
N ALA A 55 -9.42 41.70 -21.26
CA ALA A 55 -9.03 42.87 -22.07
C ALA A 55 -7.48 43.11 -22.17
N PRO A 56 -6.92 44.22 -22.75
CA PRO A 56 -7.49 45.37 -23.48
C PRO A 56 -6.69 45.89 -24.74
N SER A 57 -7.33 46.80 -25.49
CA SER A 57 -6.81 47.99 -26.24
C SER A 57 -5.75 47.93 -27.37
N ASN A 58 -6.25 48.21 -28.58
CA ASN A 58 -5.86 49.29 -29.52
C ASN A 58 -5.02 49.00 -30.80
N TYR A 59 -5.52 49.63 -31.88
CA TYR A 59 -4.98 49.91 -33.22
C TYR A 59 -5.11 48.89 -34.37
N GLY A 60 -5.95 49.28 -35.35
CA GLY A 60 -5.65 49.18 -36.79
C GLY A 60 -6.02 47.90 -37.54
N GLN A 61 -7.19 47.89 -38.20
CA GLN A 61 -7.50 46.99 -39.33
C GLN A 61 -6.92 47.59 -40.63
N PRO A 62 -6.51 46.80 -41.64
CA PRO A 62 -7.48 46.27 -42.61
C PRO A 62 -7.06 44.88 -43.22
N PRO A 63 -7.70 44.34 -44.28
CA PRO A 63 -8.67 43.25 -44.18
C PRO A 63 -8.21 41.99 -44.96
N PHE A 64 -7.91 40.88 -44.30
CA PHE A 64 -7.66 39.61 -45.00
C PHE A 64 -8.12 38.40 -44.16
N GLY A 65 -9.41 38.05 -44.30
CA GLY A 65 -9.94 36.77 -43.86
C GLY A 65 -9.75 35.71 -44.94
N GLY A 66 -9.24 34.52 -44.60
CA GLY A 66 -9.27 33.39 -45.54
C GLY A 66 -8.34 32.19 -45.36
N PHE A 67 -7.47 32.09 -44.35
CA PHE A 67 -6.43 31.03 -44.32
C PHE A 67 -6.63 29.86 -43.33
N ILE A 68 -7.73 29.81 -42.56
CA ILE A 68 -7.92 28.80 -41.47
C ILE A 68 -8.94 27.72 -41.85
N ASN A 69 -8.87 27.17 -43.07
CA ASN A 69 -9.75 26.05 -43.43
C ASN A 69 -9.09 25.04 -44.38
N ASP A 70 -7.77 24.92 -44.31
CA ASP A 70 -7.02 23.95 -45.10
C ASP A 70 -6.86 22.63 -44.29
N PRO A 71 -7.34 21.46 -44.78
CA PRO A 71 -7.18 20.16 -44.12
C PRO A 71 -5.72 19.83 -43.77
N THR A 72 -4.78 20.38 -44.54
CA THR A 72 -3.34 20.23 -44.34
C THR A 72 -2.85 20.93 -43.07
N ALA A 73 -3.44 22.07 -42.71
CA ALA A 73 -3.10 22.81 -41.49
C ALA A 73 -3.60 22.11 -40.21
N GLN A 74 -4.75 21.42 -40.28
CA GLN A 74 -5.25 20.60 -39.16
C GLN A 74 -4.41 19.34 -38.95
N MET A 75 -4.00 18.67 -40.03
CA MET A 75 -3.08 17.52 -39.95
C MET A 75 -1.70 17.95 -39.44
N GLY A 76 -1.20 19.11 -39.87
CA GLY A 76 0.04 19.70 -39.37
C GLY A 76 0.00 20.01 -37.87
N PHE A 77 -1.14 20.47 -37.34
CA PHE A 77 -1.31 20.72 -35.91
C PHE A 77 -1.39 19.42 -35.09
N GLN A 78 -2.03 18.38 -35.62
CA GLN A 78 -2.14 17.08 -34.94
C GLN A 78 -0.81 16.32 -34.94
N MET A 79 -0.08 16.31 -36.07
CA MET A 79 1.30 15.81 -36.11
C MET A 79 2.24 16.66 -35.25
N GLY A 80 2.06 17.98 -35.23
CA GLY A 80 2.81 18.89 -34.35
C GLY A 80 2.63 18.54 -32.88
N LYS A 81 1.41 18.20 -32.44
CA LYS A 81 1.16 17.72 -31.07
C LYS A 81 1.84 16.39 -30.77
N THR A 82 1.78 15.42 -31.67
CA THR A 82 2.43 14.11 -31.47
C THR A 82 3.95 14.22 -31.51
N ALA A 83 4.50 15.05 -32.38
CA ALA A 83 5.94 15.31 -32.45
C ALA A 83 6.46 16.08 -31.24
N VAL A 84 5.70 17.04 -30.71
CA VAL A 84 6.05 17.73 -29.46
C VAL A 84 5.93 16.80 -28.25
N ALA A 85 4.91 15.94 -28.19
CA ALA A 85 4.78 14.94 -27.13
C ALA A 85 5.92 13.90 -27.18
N ALA A 86 6.25 13.40 -28.37
CA ALA A 86 7.39 12.50 -28.56
C ALA A 86 8.73 13.19 -28.26
N GLY A 87 8.85 14.48 -28.60
CA GLY A 87 10.00 15.32 -28.24
C GLY A 87 10.10 15.54 -26.73
N GLN A 88 8.98 15.75 -26.04
CA GLN A 88 8.93 15.85 -24.58
C GLN A 88 9.29 14.53 -23.90
N GLU A 89 8.83 13.37 -24.41
CA GLU A 89 9.22 12.06 -23.87
C GLU A 89 10.72 11.77 -24.08
N TYR A 90 11.29 12.15 -25.23
CA TYR A 90 12.73 12.00 -25.51
C TYR A 90 13.59 12.97 -24.69
N MET A 91 13.11 14.21 -24.50
CA MET A 91 13.76 15.18 -23.63
C MET A 91 13.61 14.78 -22.16
N GLU A 92 12.49 14.23 -21.70
CA GLU A 92 12.37 13.76 -20.30
C GLU A 92 13.26 12.54 -19.99
N GLN A 93 13.49 11.67 -20.97
CA GLN A 93 14.41 10.54 -20.81
C GLN A 93 15.88 10.99 -20.77
N ASN A 94 16.27 12.00 -21.55
CA ASN A 94 17.65 12.51 -21.57
C ASN A 94 17.93 13.61 -20.53
N VAL A 95 16.94 14.45 -20.19
CA VAL A 95 17.08 15.58 -19.23
C VAL A 95 17.00 15.11 -17.77
N ARG A 96 16.37 13.96 -17.48
CA ARG A 96 16.53 13.33 -16.16
C ARG A 96 17.96 12.84 -15.89
N GLN A 97 18.81 12.74 -16.91
CA GLN A 97 20.20 12.31 -16.77
C GLN A 97 21.16 13.46 -16.42
N ASP A 98 20.81 14.72 -16.70
CA ASP A 98 21.75 15.86 -16.57
C ASP A 98 21.32 16.98 -15.60
N THR A 99 20.34 16.75 -14.72
CA THR A 99 20.15 17.67 -13.59
C THR A 99 21.20 17.39 -12.51
N VAL A 100 22.30 18.13 -12.60
CA VAL A 100 23.53 18.07 -11.79
C VAL A 100 23.29 18.07 -10.26
N PRO A 101 24.13 17.39 -9.47
CA PRO A 101 23.85 16.94 -8.11
C PRO A 101 24.34 17.93 -7.04
N TYR A 102 23.63 18.01 -5.91
CA TYR A 102 24.16 18.56 -4.67
C TYR A 102 24.24 17.40 -3.65
N TYR A 103 25.45 16.89 -3.49
CA TYR A 103 25.94 15.82 -2.59
C TYR A 103 25.24 14.44 -2.66
N GLN A 104 25.84 13.50 -3.39
CA GLN A 104 25.79 12.06 -3.06
C GLN A 104 26.97 11.34 -3.73
N GLU A 105 27.95 10.89 -2.94
CA GLU A 105 29.18 10.20 -3.36
C GLU A 105 29.00 8.70 -3.72
N ASP A 106 27.77 8.20 -3.86
CA ASP A 106 27.50 6.75 -3.97
C ASP A 106 27.03 6.29 -5.36
N ALA A 107 27.57 6.86 -6.44
CA ALA A 107 27.22 6.49 -7.82
C ALA A 107 28.01 5.26 -8.33
N LEU A 108 28.13 4.20 -7.52
CA LEU A 108 28.72 2.92 -7.93
C LEU A 108 27.68 1.78 -7.97
N MET A 109 26.47 2.03 -8.49
CA MET A 109 25.53 0.95 -8.82
C MET A 109 24.80 1.24 -10.15
N PRO A 110 24.83 0.32 -11.14
CA PRO A 110 24.28 0.55 -12.45
C PRO A 110 22.74 0.55 -12.44
N SER A 111 22.16 1.38 -13.31
CA SER A 111 20.73 1.62 -13.58
C SER A 111 19.85 0.37 -13.82
N GLN A 112 20.46 -0.83 -13.90
CA GLN A 112 19.77 -2.13 -13.97
C GLN A 112 19.05 -2.50 -12.66
N PHE A 113 19.56 -2.06 -11.50
CA PHE A 113 18.94 -2.35 -10.20
C PHE A 113 17.57 -1.69 -10.05
N ASN A 114 17.37 -0.53 -10.67
CA ASN A 114 16.12 0.24 -10.58
C ASN A 114 14.95 -0.43 -11.33
N ARG A 115 15.22 -1.42 -12.21
CA ARG A 115 14.19 -2.19 -12.93
C ARG A 115 13.58 -3.31 -12.08
N TYR A 116 14.35 -3.85 -11.13
CA TYR A 116 13.91 -4.96 -10.27
C TYR A 116 13.57 -4.50 -8.86
N VAL A 117 14.15 -3.40 -8.41
CA VAL A 117 13.90 -2.84 -7.08
C VAL A 117 13.61 -1.36 -7.21
N ASN A 118 12.40 -0.94 -6.85
CA ASN A 118 12.03 0.46 -6.83
C ASN A 118 12.77 1.16 -5.66
N VAL A 119 13.93 1.74 -5.96
CA VAL A 119 14.80 2.41 -4.96
C VAL A 119 14.06 3.57 -4.29
N SER A 120 13.15 4.23 -5.01
CA SER A 120 12.31 5.30 -4.47
C SER A 120 11.34 4.78 -3.39
N ALA A 121 10.76 3.60 -3.60
CA ALA A 121 9.88 2.96 -2.61
C ALA A 121 10.68 2.54 -1.36
N MET A 122 11.88 1.96 -1.51
CA MET A 122 12.72 1.60 -0.36
C MET A 122 13.14 2.83 0.46
N LYS A 123 13.49 3.94 -0.20
CA LYS A 123 13.87 5.19 0.48
C LYS A 123 12.79 5.67 1.44
N HIS A 124 11.52 5.42 1.14
CA HIS A 124 10.40 5.72 2.02
C HIS A 124 10.51 4.97 3.37
N TYR A 125 10.78 3.67 3.36
CA TYR A 125 10.86 2.81 4.57
C TYR A 125 12.10 3.09 5.44
N PHE A 126 13.14 3.71 4.89
CA PHE A 126 14.37 4.08 5.60
C PHE A 126 14.37 5.54 6.07
N ASN A 127 13.35 6.34 5.75
CA ASN A 127 13.25 7.72 6.22
C ASN A 127 12.80 7.76 7.70
N VAL A 128 13.77 7.57 8.60
CA VAL A 128 13.56 7.38 10.04
C VAL A 128 14.33 8.46 10.83
N SER A 129 13.82 8.85 12.00
CA SER A 129 14.51 9.74 12.95
C SER A 129 14.85 9.03 14.26
N ASN A 130 15.84 9.51 15.01
CA ASN A 130 16.20 8.94 16.32
C ASN A 130 15.01 8.94 17.30
N LYS A 131 14.23 10.04 17.32
CA LYS A 131 13.00 10.15 18.11
C LYS A 131 11.98 9.09 17.70
N TYR A 132 11.82 8.84 16.39
CA TYR A 132 10.95 7.77 15.90
C TYR A 132 11.40 6.41 16.44
N VAL A 133 12.69 6.08 16.33
CA VAL A 133 13.20 4.75 16.74
C VAL A 133 12.88 4.47 18.21
N VAL A 134 13.18 5.40 19.10
CA VAL A 134 12.90 5.25 20.53
C VAL A 134 11.40 5.03 20.78
N ASN A 135 10.55 5.89 20.20
CA ASN A 135 9.11 5.78 20.36
C ASN A 135 8.56 4.48 19.79
N LYS A 136 9.09 4.03 18.65
CA LYS A 136 8.67 2.80 17.97
C LYS A 136 9.07 1.57 18.78
N LEU A 137 10.27 1.54 19.35
CA LEU A 137 10.70 0.48 20.26
C LEU A 137 9.80 0.39 21.49
N PHE A 138 9.38 1.53 22.07
CA PHE A 138 8.40 1.52 23.16
C PHE A 138 7.06 0.92 22.73
N ILE A 139 6.59 1.20 21.51
CA ILE A 139 5.34 0.63 20.99
C ILE A 139 5.48 -0.87 20.74
N VAL A 140 6.63 -1.34 20.23
CA VAL A 140 6.87 -2.78 19.98
C VAL A 140 6.94 -3.56 21.29
N LEU A 141 7.58 -3.00 22.33
CA LEU A 141 7.70 -3.65 23.65
C LEU A 141 6.44 -3.49 24.52
N PHE A 142 5.73 -2.37 24.41
CA PHE A 142 4.54 -2.04 25.20
C PHE A 142 3.34 -1.65 24.32
N PRO A 143 2.89 -2.53 23.41
CA PRO A 143 1.88 -2.17 22.42
C PRO A 143 0.51 -1.85 23.05
N TRP A 144 0.20 -2.39 24.23
CA TRP A 144 -1.07 -2.13 24.92
C TRP A 144 -1.29 -0.65 25.27
N ARG A 145 -0.22 0.14 25.37
CA ARG A 145 -0.28 1.58 25.69
C ARG A 145 -0.50 2.45 24.46
N HIS A 146 -0.28 1.92 23.25
CA HIS A 146 -0.32 2.70 22.01
C HIS A 146 -1.73 2.87 21.44
N ARG A 147 -2.11 4.11 21.14
CA ARG A 147 -3.33 4.51 20.43
C ARG A 147 -3.10 5.88 19.77
N PRO A 148 -3.62 6.17 18.57
CA PRO A 148 -4.34 5.30 17.61
C PRO A 148 -3.39 4.43 16.75
N TRP A 149 -3.93 3.36 16.16
CA TRP A 149 -3.20 2.42 15.29
C TRP A 149 -3.38 2.68 13.78
N SER A 150 -4.21 3.64 13.42
CA SER A 150 -4.47 4.02 12.04
C SER A 150 -3.27 4.78 11.46
N ARG A 151 -2.89 4.43 10.24
CA ARG A 151 -1.85 5.15 9.49
C ARG A 151 -2.38 6.46 8.93
N GLN A 152 -1.52 7.46 8.88
CA GLN A 152 -1.83 8.74 8.28
C GLN A 152 -1.51 8.71 6.78
N GLN A 153 -2.44 9.23 5.96
CA GLN A 153 -2.26 9.35 4.53
C GLN A 153 -1.76 10.77 4.21
N GLN A 154 -0.84 10.91 3.26
CA GLN A 154 -0.45 12.21 2.75
C GLN A 154 -1.68 12.86 2.09
N PRO A 155 -1.95 14.15 2.38
CA PRO A 155 -2.94 14.91 1.61
C PRO A 155 -2.54 14.84 0.14
N MET A 156 -3.46 14.45 -0.75
CA MET A 156 -3.23 14.45 -2.19
C MET A 156 -2.79 15.85 -2.63
N ALA A 157 -1.50 16.08 -2.80
CA ALA A 157 -1.02 17.17 -3.61
C ALA A 157 -1.35 16.81 -5.08
N ALA A 158 -1.76 17.84 -5.83
CA ALA A 158 -2.36 17.83 -7.17
C ALA A 158 -1.58 17.13 -8.32
N SER A 159 -0.68 16.19 -8.06
CA SER A 159 -0.06 15.33 -9.07
C SER A 159 -0.78 14.00 -9.10
N GLY A 160 -1.36 13.63 -10.25
CA GLY A 160 -2.16 12.41 -10.50
C GLY A 160 -1.42 11.07 -10.36
N GLN A 161 -0.64 10.90 -9.30
CA GLN A 161 -0.01 9.65 -8.93
C GLN A 161 -1.04 8.81 -8.17
N SER A 162 -1.44 7.72 -8.82
CA SER A 162 -2.48 6.79 -8.39
C SER A 162 -2.17 6.12 -7.06
N GLY A 163 -2.88 6.52 -5.99
CA GLY A 163 -3.00 5.81 -4.72
C GLY A 163 -2.78 6.71 -3.49
N PRO A 164 -3.43 6.45 -2.34
CA PRO A 164 -3.13 7.14 -1.10
C PRO A 164 -1.70 6.80 -0.66
N MET A 165 -0.76 7.73 -0.82
CA MET A 165 0.60 7.58 -0.33
C MET A 165 0.58 7.76 1.20
N PHE A 166 0.98 6.75 1.97
CA PHE A 166 1.11 6.89 3.42
C PHE A 166 2.26 7.83 3.78
N LEU A 167 2.20 8.45 4.96
CA LEU A 167 3.29 9.28 5.47
C LEU A 167 4.51 8.41 5.85
N PRO A 168 5.74 8.89 5.62
CA PRO A 168 6.96 8.13 5.94
C PRO A 168 7.12 7.91 7.46
N PRO A 169 7.94 6.93 7.89
CA PRO A 169 8.26 6.66 9.30
C PRO A 169 8.60 7.90 10.11
N ARG A 170 9.37 8.83 9.55
CA ARG A 170 9.71 10.09 10.22
C ARG A 170 8.49 10.89 10.71
N GLU A 171 7.36 10.82 10.00
CA GLU A 171 6.17 11.67 10.22
C GLU A 171 4.99 10.89 10.81
N ASP A 172 4.88 9.58 10.55
CA ASP A 172 3.85 8.72 11.14
C ASP A 172 4.48 7.56 11.92
N ILE A 173 4.21 7.50 13.23
CA ILE A 173 4.69 6.41 14.10
C ILE A 173 4.10 5.04 13.75
N ASN A 174 2.93 4.99 13.11
CA ASN A 174 2.26 3.75 12.72
C ASN A 174 2.76 3.19 11.38
N SER A 175 3.48 4.00 10.60
CA SER A 175 4.01 3.54 9.32
C SER A 175 5.14 2.52 9.54
N PRO A 176 5.25 1.51 8.67
CA PRO A 176 6.27 0.47 8.76
C PRO A 176 7.64 1.01 8.36
N ASP A 177 8.68 0.51 9.00
CA ASP A 177 10.07 0.86 8.70
C ASP A 177 10.92 -0.39 8.48
N MET A 178 11.95 -0.28 7.64
CA MET A 178 12.94 -1.37 7.44
C MET A 178 14.21 -1.18 8.27
N TYR A 179 14.40 0.00 8.88
CA TYR A 179 15.57 0.31 9.69
C TYR A 179 15.63 -0.53 10.96
N ILE A 180 14.57 -0.54 11.78
CA ILE A 180 14.52 -1.29 13.04
C ILE A 180 14.64 -2.80 12.79
N PRO A 181 13.89 -3.41 11.85
CA PRO A 181 14.08 -4.81 11.46
C PRO A 181 15.54 -5.19 11.15
N VAL A 182 16.21 -4.42 10.28
CA VAL A 182 17.58 -4.71 9.86
C VAL A 182 18.56 -4.55 11.03
N MET A 183 18.43 -3.46 11.79
CA MET A 183 19.30 -3.23 12.96
C MET A 183 19.08 -4.27 14.05
N ALA A 184 17.83 -4.67 14.30
CA ALA A 184 17.50 -5.71 15.26
C ALA A 184 18.01 -7.09 14.81
N PHE A 185 17.94 -7.41 13.52
CA PHE A 185 18.51 -8.64 12.99
C PHE A 185 20.02 -8.76 13.27
N VAL A 186 20.79 -7.71 12.94
CA VAL A 186 22.24 -7.66 13.21
C VAL A 186 22.52 -7.70 14.71
N THR A 187 21.77 -6.93 15.50
CA THR A 187 21.94 -6.87 16.96
C THR A 187 21.67 -8.22 17.61
N TYR A 188 20.67 -8.97 17.13
CA TYR A 188 20.38 -10.32 17.62
C TYR A 188 21.56 -11.26 17.41
N ILE A 189 22.14 -11.29 16.20
CA ILE A 189 23.29 -12.15 15.89
C ILE A 189 24.48 -11.81 16.79
N LEU A 190 24.80 -10.52 16.91
CA LEU A 190 25.92 -10.06 17.73
C LEU A 190 25.69 -10.31 19.22
N LEU A 191 24.48 -10.07 19.73
CA LEU A 191 24.17 -10.28 21.14
C LEU A 191 24.20 -11.77 21.51
N SER A 192 23.57 -12.64 20.72
CA SER A 192 23.55 -14.08 21.02
C SER A 192 24.96 -14.68 21.02
N THR A 193 25.79 -14.29 20.06
CA THR A 193 27.18 -14.78 19.96
C THR A 193 28.08 -14.18 21.05
N LEU A 194 27.89 -12.90 21.39
CA LEU A 194 28.57 -12.25 22.50
C LEU A 194 28.28 -12.96 23.82
N LEU A 195 27.00 -13.26 24.10
CA LEU A 195 26.60 -13.94 25.33
C LEU A 195 27.16 -15.37 25.42
N ALA A 196 27.13 -16.12 24.32
CA ALA A 196 27.79 -17.43 24.25
C ALA A 196 29.30 -17.31 24.50
N GLY A 197 29.95 -16.26 23.98
CA GLY A 197 31.35 -15.97 24.23
C GLY A 197 31.66 -15.64 25.70
N LEU A 198 30.82 -14.82 26.34
CA LEU A 198 30.94 -14.46 27.75
C LEU A 198 30.74 -15.66 28.69
N GLN A 199 30.00 -16.68 28.26
CA GLN A 199 29.82 -17.94 28.99
C GLN A 199 30.99 -18.94 28.79
N GLY A 200 32.04 -18.57 28.05
CA GLY A 200 33.19 -19.43 27.77
C GLY A 200 32.97 -20.43 26.63
N ALA A 201 31.87 -20.33 25.89
CA ALA A 201 31.55 -21.17 24.74
C ALA A 201 31.88 -20.49 23.39
N PHE A 202 32.86 -19.58 23.37
CA PHE A 202 33.20 -18.85 22.16
C PHE A 202 33.71 -19.80 21.06
N ARG A 203 33.01 -19.78 19.93
CA ARG A 203 33.35 -20.47 18.71
C ARG A 203 33.03 -19.54 17.54
N PRO A 204 33.99 -19.20 16.67
CA PRO A 204 33.73 -18.28 15.57
C PRO A 204 32.65 -18.80 14.61
N GLU A 205 32.43 -20.11 14.57
CA GLU A 205 31.38 -20.75 13.77
C GLU A 205 29.97 -20.43 14.27
N LEU A 206 29.79 -20.09 15.56
CA LEU A 206 28.48 -19.75 16.12
C LEU A 206 27.89 -18.52 15.46
N LEU A 207 28.72 -17.54 15.08
CA LEU A 207 28.24 -16.35 14.37
C LEU A 207 27.62 -16.70 13.03
N GLY A 208 28.32 -17.53 12.25
CA GLY A 208 27.82 -18.01 10.96
C GLY A 208 26.56 -18.87 11.11
N LEU A 209 26.52 -19.76 12.11
CA LEU A 209 25.38 -20.63 12.38
C LEU A 209 24.15 -19.85 12.83
N THR A 210 24.28 -18.94 13.80
CA THR A 210 23.18 -18.08 14.26
C THR A 210 22.68 -17.19 13.12
N ALA A 211 23.58 -16.60 12.33
CA ALA A 211 23.20 -15.77 11.18
C ALA A 211 22.43 -16.57 10.11
N THR A 212 22.94 -17.75 9.75
CA THR A 212 22.32 -18.62 8.74
C THR A 212 20.94 -19.11 9.19
N ASN A 213 20.81 -19.53 10.45
CA ASN A 213 19.52 -19.94 11.01
C ASN A 213 18.53 -18.78 11.08
N ALA A 214 18.96 -17.59 11.52
CA ALA A 214 18.13 -16.40 11.56
C ALA A 214 17.62 -16.01 10.16
N PHE A 215 18.52 -16.05 9.18
CA PHE A 215 18.19 -15.77 7.79
C PHE A 215 17.22 -16.80 7.21
N ALA A 216 17.43 -18.09 7.48
CA ALA A 216 16.53 -19.16 7.08
C ALA A 216 15.13 -18.97 7.65
N VAL A 217 15.01 -18.61 8.94
CA VAL A 217 13.73 -18.31 9.58
C VAL A 217 13.02 -17.14 8.89
N VAL A 218 13.74 -16.06 8.56
CA VAL A 218 13.16 -14.91 7.83
C VAL A 218 12.69 -15.33 6.43
N ILE A 219 13.49 -16.09 5.68
CA ILE A 219 13.08 -16.57 4.35
C ILE A 219 11.82 -17.43 4.43
N ILE A 220 11.80 -18.43 5.32
CA ILE A 220 10.64 -19.32 5.48
C ILE A 220 9.39 -18.52 5.83
N GLU A 221 9.53 -17.52 6.71
CA GLU A 221 8.42 -16.63 7.05
C GLU A 221 7.94 -15.80 5.86
N LEU A 222 8.84 -15.20 5.09
CA LEU A 222 8.48 -14.42 3.91
C LEU A 222 7.77 -15.28 2.86
N LEU A 223 8.19 -16.53 2.68
CA LEU A 223 7.52 -17.50 1.81
C LEU A 223 6.11 -17.82 2.33
N LEU A 224 5.95 -18.04 3.64
CA LEU A 224 4.64 -18.27 4.25
C LEU A 224 3.72 -17.07 4.07
N LEU A 225 4.20 -15.85 4.33
CA LEU A 225 3.44 -14.62 4.12
C LEU A 225 3.04 -14.43 2.66
N LYS A 226 3.97 -14.70 1.72
CA LYS A 226 3.70 -14.63 0.28
C LYS A 226 2.64 -15.64 -0.14
N LEU A 227 2.74 -16.87 0.35
CA LEU A 227 1.75 -17.93 0.12
C LEU A 227 0.38 -17.56 0.71
N GLY A 228 0.33 -17.05 1.94
CA GLY A 228 -0.91 -16.64 2.58
C GLY A 228 -1.60 -15.47 1.86
N THR A 229 -0.81 -14.49 1.43
CA THR A 229 -1.29 -13.33 0.67
C THR A 229 -1.80 -13.74 -0.72
N TYR A 230 -1.12 -14.70 -1.36
CA TYR A 230 -1.53 -15.31 -2.62
C TYR A 230 -2.86 -16.06 -2.49
N LEU A 231 -3.01 -16.92 -1.46
CA LEU A 231 -4.25 -17.67 -1.20
C LEU A 231 -5.45 -16.77 -0.88
N LEU A 232 -5.21 -15.59 -0.31
CA LEU A 232 -6.24 -14.61 0.04
C LEU A 232 -6.54 -13.61 -1.09
N ASN A 233 -5.89 -13.77 -2.24
CA ASN A 233 -5.97 -12.92 -3.43
C ASN A 233 -5.81 -11.42 -3.06
N ILE A 234 -4.72 -11.10 -2.39
CA ILE A 234 -4.38 -9.72 -2.03
C ILE A 234 -3.18 -9.29 -2.88
N SER A 235 -3.42 -8.41 -3.85
CA SER A 235 -2.42 -8.04 -4.83
C SER A 235 -2.16 -6.53 -4.75
N ASN A 236 -1.14 -6.13 -4.00
CA ASN A 236 -0.61 -4.76 -3.97
C ASN A 236 0.90 -4.81 -3.69
N GLU A 237 1.70 -4.12 -4.50
CA GLU A 237 3.17 -4.13 -4.37
C GLU A 237 3.66 -3.43 -3.09
N SER A 238 3.04 -2.31 -2.70
CA SER A 238 3.34 -1.59 -1.45
C SER A 238 3.06 -2.44 -0.21
N GLN A 239 2.04 -3.29 -0.28
CA GLN A 239 1.68 -4.20 0.81
C GLN A 239 2.72 -5.30 1.03
N TRP A 240 3.43 -5.74 -0.02
CA TRP A 240 4.51 -6.71 0.14
C TRP A 240 5.67 -6.13 0.96
N LEU A 241 6.08 -4.89 0.66
CA LEU A 241 7.15 -4.22 1.41
C LEU A 241 6.74 -3.96 2.87
N ASP A 242 5.48 -3.63 3.13
CA ASP A 242 4.95 -3.52 4.49
C ASP A 242 5.02 -4.84 5.26
N LEU A 243 4.67 -5.97 4.62
CA LEU A 243 4.73 -7.29 5.24
C LEU A 243 6.16 -7.68 5.60
N VAL A 244 7.11 -7.40 4.71
CA VAL A 244 8.55 -7.61 4.95
C VAL A 244 9.05 -6.73 6.10
N ALA A 245 8.65 -5.46 6.14
CA ALA A 245 9.02 -4.57 7.24
C ALA A 245 8.47 -5.08 8.58
N TYR A 246 7.22 -5.55 8.62
CA TYR A 246 6.64 -6.03 9.87
C TYR A 246 7.23 -7.35 10.37
N SER A 247 7.66 -8.25 9.48
CA SER A 247 8.17 -9.57 9.87
C SER A 247 9.41 -9.50 10.76
N GLY A 248 10.23 -8.45 10.61
CA GLY A 248 11.48 -8.31 11.36
C GLY A 248 11.34 -7.69 12.76
N TYR A 249 10.20 -7.12 13.16
CA TYR A 249 10.08 -6.54 14.52
C TYR A 249 10.19 -7.59 15.63
N LYS A 250 9.98 -8.88 15.33
CA LYS A 250 10.15 -9.98 16.29
C LYS A 250 11.54 -10.01 16.92
N PHE A 251 12.58 -9.59 16.19
CA PHE A 251 13.95 -9.55 16.70
C PHE A 251 14.09 -8.60 17.89
N VAL A 252 13.31 -7.52 17.95
CA VAL A 252 13.30 -6.61 19.11
C VAL A 252 12.84 -7.34 20.38
N GLY A 253 11.76 -8.12 20.28
CA GLY A 253 11.26 -8.93 21.40
C GLY A 253 12.24 -10.03 21.81
N ILE A 254 12.89 -10.69 20.84
CA ILE A 254 13.89 -11.74 21.11
C ILE A 254 15.12 -11.15 21.81
N ILE A 255 15.67 -10.03 21.31
CA ILE A 255 16.79 -9.32 21.93
C ILE A 255 16.47 -8.98 23.39
N PHE A 256 15.30 -8.38 23.64
CA PHE A 256 14.89 -8.02 24.99
C PHE A 256 14.79 -9.25 25.90
N THR A 257 14.27 -10.36 25.37
CA THR A 257 14.16 -11.62 26.10
C THR A 257 15.53 -12.16 26.50
N ILE A 258 16.45 -12.27 25.54
CA ILE A 258 17.79 -12.82 25.77
C ILE A 258 18.58 -11.90 26.71
N ALA A 259 18.52 -10.58 26.52
CA ALA A 259 19.21 -9.62 27.37
C ALA A 259 18.70 -9.68 28.82
N LEU A 260 17.38 -9.59 29.01
CA LEU A 260 16.78 -9.53 30.35
C LEU A 260 16.88 -10.89 31.08
N ALA A 261 16.66 -12.01 30.38
CA ALA A 261 16.79 -13.34 30.96
C ALA A 261 18.23 -13.60 31.44
N THR A 262 19.23 -13.19 30.64
CA THR A 262 20.64 -13.31 31.01
C THR A 262 20.98 -12.49 32.25
N ILE A 263 20.52 -11.24 32.33
CA ILE A 263 20.75 -10.36 33.48
C ILE A 263 20.08 -10.91 34.74
N MET A 264 18.81 -11.32 34.66
CA MET A 264 18.04 -11.77 35.82
C MET A 264 18.43 -13.17 36.31
N THR A 265 18.88 -14.05 35.42
CA THR A 265 19.22 -15.44 35.75
C THR A 265 20.73 -15.64 35.98
N GLY A 266 21.51 -14.57 35.95
CA GLY A 266 22.95 -14.60 36.20
C GLY A 266 23.73 -15.46 35.20
N GLY A 267 23.34 -15.43 33.93
CA GLY A 267 24.05 -16.15 32.86
C GLY A 267 23.68 -17.62 32.67
N LYS A 268 22.68 -18.16 33.37
CA LYS A 268 22.20 -19.55 33.17
C LYS A 268 21.33 -19.76 31.90
N GLY A 269 21.25 -18.75 31.04
CA GLY A 269 20.47 -18.78 29.79
C GLY A 269 18.99 -18.43 29.95
N THR A 270 18.21 -18.71 28.92
CA THR A 270 16.75 -18.45 28.85
C THR A 270 15.91 -19.51 29.58
N GLY A 271 16.53 -20.61 30.02
CA GLY A 271 15.88 -21.70 30.73
C GLY A 271 15.63 -21.40 32.21
N GLY A 272 14.42 -20.91 32.52
CA GLY A 272 13.97 -20.70 33.90
C GLY A 272 12.62 -20.01 33.96
N TYR A 273 11.95 -20.01 35.12
CA TYR A 273 10.63 -19.35 35.26
C TYR A 273 10.65 -17.88 34.85
N VAL A 274 11.76 -17.17 35.13
CA VAL A 274 11.96 -15.77 34.73
C VAL A 274 12.17 -15.64 33.22
N GLY A 275 12.99 -16.51 32.61
CA GLY A 275 13.19 -16.49 31.15
C GLY A 275 11.90 -16.78 30.39
N TRP A 276 11.13 -17.78 30.84
CA TRP A 276 9.82 -18.12 30.28
C TRP A 276 8.78 -17.00 30.47
N SER A 277 8.78 -16.30 31.61
CA SER A 277 7.85 -15.18 31.82
C SER A 277 8.17 -13.97 30.94
N VAL A 278 9.45 -13.63 30.79
CA VAL A 278 9.91 -12.56 29.89
C VAL A 278 9.62 -12.94 28.43
N PHE A 279 9.91 -14.18 28.03
CA PHE A 279 9.61 -14.67 26.70
C PHE A 279 8.10 -14.61 26.40
N ALA A 280 7.26 -15.09 27.32
CA ALA A 280 5.81 -15.03 27.16
C ALA A 280 5.32 -13.59 27.00
N TYR A 281 5.87 -12.66 27.77
CA TYR A 281 5.54 -11.24 27.67
C TYR A 281 5.92 -10.64 26.31
N THR A 282 7.17 -10.80 25.87
CA THR A 282 7.66 -10.23 24.61
C THR A 282 7.01 -10.86 23.39
N TYR A 283 6.72 -12.16 23.44
CA TYR A 283 5.92 -12.85 22.42
C TYR A 283 4.51 -12.27 22.32
N LEU A 284 3.80 -12.13 23.46
CA LEU A 284 2.45 -11.57 23.46
C LEU A 284 2.42 -10.11 23.01
N ALA A 285 3.43 -9.32 23.39
CA ALA A 285 3.63 -7.96 22.88
C ALA A 285 3.77 -7.97 21.35
N ASN A 286 4.73 -8.74 20.82
CA ASN A 286 4.96 -8.81 19.37
C ASN A 286 3.73 -9.30 18.60
N ALA A 287 3.05 -10.35 19.09
CA ALA A 287 1.82 -10.88 18.50
C ALA A 287 0.70 -9.82 18.45
N PHE A 288 0.48 -9.11 19.56
CA PHE A 288 -0.53 -8.05 19.61
C PHE A 288 -0.16 -6.85 18.72
N PHE A 289 1.11 -6.45 18.72
CA PHE A 289 1.64 -5.40 17.84
C PHE A 289 1.40 -5.72 16.36
N LEU A 290 1.75 -6.94 15.92
CA LEU A 290 1.56 -7.39 14.55
C LEU A 290 0.08 -7.47 14.18
N LEU A 291 -0.76 -8.04 15.07
CA LEU A 291 -2.20 -8.12 14.86
C LEU A 291 -2.81 -6.74 14.60
N ARG A 292 -2.43 -5.74 15.41
CA ARG A 292 -2.95 -4.37 15.31
C ARG A 292 -2.40 -3.63 14.09
N SER A 293 -1.11 -3.78 13.80
CA SER A 293 -0.44 -3.06 12.71
C SER A 293 -0.79 -3.61 11.33
N LEU A 294 -0.85 -4.93 11.17
CA LEU A 294 -1.16 -5.59 9.90
C LEU A 294 -2.65 -5.60 9.57
N LYS A 295 -3.54 -5.38 10.55
CA LYS A 295 -4.99 -5.33 10.31
C LYS A 295 -5.32 -4.34 9.19
N TYR A 296 -4.75 -3.14 9.23
CA TYR A 296 -5.02 -2.07 8.26
C TYR A 296 -4.37 -2.31 6.89
N VAL A 297 -3.35 -3.15 6.84
CA VAL A 297 -2.66 -3.53 5.60
C VAL A 297 -3.44 -4.63 4.87
N ILE A 298 -3.95 -5.62 5.59
CA ILE A 298 -4.65 -6.79 5.02
C ILE A 298 -6.15 -6.50 4.80
N LEU A 299 -6.74 -5.63 5.63
CA LEU A 299 -8.13 -5.18 5.53
C LEU A 299 -8.16 -3.67 5.25
N PRO A 300 -8.07 -3.23 3.99
CA PRO A 300 -8.25 -1.81 3.67
C PRO A 300 -9.65 -1.37 4.11
N ASP A 301 -9.73 -0.22 4.78
CA ASP A 301 -11.00 0.36 5.20
C ASP A 301 -11.79 0.79 3.97
N THR A 302 -13.03 0.33 3.85
CA THR A 302 -13.98 0.68 2.78
C THR A 302 -14.45 2.15 2.84
N ALA A 303 -13.82 2.97 3.68
CA ALA A 303 -14.22 4.36 3.95
C ALA A 303 -13.85 5.33 2.80
N SER A 304 -12.95 4.93 1.89
CA SER A 304 -12.52 5.75 0.76
C SER A 304 -13.15 5.29 -0.55
N GLY A 305 -14.45 5.56 -0.73
CA GLY A 305 -15.17 5.72 -2.03
C GLY A 305 -15.10 4.65 -3.13
N ALA A 306 -14.25 3.63 -3.02
CA ALA A 306 -14.02 2.63 -4.06
C ALA A 306 -15.13 1.58 -4.04
N HIS A 307 -15.84 1.48 -5.17
CA HIS A 307 -16.98 0.62 -5.40
C HIS A 307 -16.59 -0.86 -5.51
N ASN A 308 -16.15 -1.48 -4.41
CA ASN A 308 -16.23 -2.93 -4.22
C ASN A 308 -16.01 -3.29 -2.74
N PRO A 309 -17.08 -3.42 -1.92
CA PRO A 309 -16.92 -3.90 -0.56
C PRO A 309 -16.35 -5.33 -0.59
N ILE A 310 -15.22 -5.55 0.07
CA ILE A 310 -14.68 -6.90 0.27
C ILE A 310 -15.79 -7.77 0.87
N ALA A 311 -16.08 -8.91 0.23
CA ALA A 311 -17.11 -9.82 0.71
C ALA A 311 -16.85 -10.18 2.18
N ARG A 312 -17.89 -10.15 3.02
CA ARG A 312 -17.75 -10.42 4.47
C ARG A 312 -17.01 -11.74 4.75
N SER A 313 -17.21 -12.76 3.91
CA SER A 313 -16.51 -14.04 3.98
C SER A 313 -15.00 -13.92 3.78
N GLN A 314 -14.54 -13.10 2.83
CA GLN A 314 -13.12 -12.84 2.60
C GLN A 314 -12.48 -12.05 3.75
N ARG A 315 -13.20 -11.05 4.31
CA ARG A 315 -12.73 -10.29 5.47
C ARG A 315 -12.51 -11.19 6.69
N THR A 316 -13.42 -12.13 6.92
CA THR A 316 -13.30 -13.13 7.99
C THR A 316 -12.09 -14.04 7.78
N LYS A 317 -11.89 -14.58 6.57
CA LYS A 317 -10.71 -15.41 6.23
C LYS A 317 -9.39 -14.66 6.44
N ARG A 318 -9.30 -13.40 5.99
CA ARG A 318 -8.12 -12.53 6.19
C ARG A 318 -7.84 -12.26 7.66
N THR A 319 -8.89 -12.09 8.46
CA THR A 319 -8.76 -11.89 9.92
C THR A 319 -8.25 -13.14 10.62
N TYR A 320 -8.76 -14.33 10.26
CA TYR A 320 -8.24 -15.59 10.79
C TYR A 320 -6.78 -15.84 10.40
N PHE A 321 -6.42 -15.60 9.14
CA PHE A 321 -5.03 -15.69 8.69
C PHE A 321 -4.11 -14.78 9.51
N LEU A 322 -4.50 -13.51 9.68
CA LEU A 322 -3.75 -12.55 10.48
C LEU A 322 -3.59 -13.00 11.94
N PHE A 323 -4.63 -13.58 12.55
CA PHE A 323 -4.56 -14.11 13.91
C PHE A 323 -3.61 -15.31 14.01
N VAL A 324 -3.74 -16.29 13.11
CA VAL A 324 -2.89 -17.49 13.06
C VAL A 324 -1.43 -17.10 12.82
N TYR A 325 -1.17 -16.17 11.89
CA TYR A 325 0.16 -15.64 11.64
C TYR A 325 0.74 -14.98 12.90
N SER A 326 0.01 -14.02 13.47
CA SER A 326 0.53 -13.18 14.56
C SER A 326 0.75 -13.94 15.86
N TYR A 327 -0.07 -14.95 16.18
CA TYR A 327 0.05 -15.71 17.42
C TYR A 327 0.78 -17.05 17.22
N ILE A 328 0.30 -17.92 16.33
CA ILE A 328 0.80 -19.30 16.26
C ILE A 328 2.14 -19.36 15.55
N ILE A 329 2.24 -18.74 14.36
CA ILE A 329 3.45 -18.79 13.54
C ILE A 329 4.58 -17.97 14.20
N GLN A 330 4.27 -16.79 14.74
CA GLN A 330 5.24 -15.99 15.48
C GLN A 330 5.75 -16.71 16.73
N LEU A 331 4.90 -17.43 17.46
CA LEU A 331 5.35 -18.21 18.61
C LEU A 331 6.41 -19.23 18.19
N ALA A 332 6.15 -19.98 17.12
CA ALA A 332 7.08 -21.00 16.62
C ALA A 332 8.43 -20.38 16.21
N PHE A 333 8.42 -19.27 15.46
CA PHE A 333 9.65 -18.62 15.04
C PHE A 333 10.41 -17.94 16.18
N MET A 334 9.71 -17.22 17.07
CA MET A 334 10.36 -16.59 18.22
C MET A 334 10.94 -17.64 19.17
N TRP A 335 10.23 -18.74 19.40
CA TRP A 335 10.72 -19.84 20.22
C TRP A 335 11.98 -20.45 19.61
N TRP A 336 11.95 -20.80 18.31
CA TRP A 336 13.13 -21.31 17.60
C TRP A 336 14.31 -20.35 17.75
N LEU A 337 14.16 -19.06 17.42
CA LEU A 337 15.25 -18.09 17.50
C LEU A 337 15.75 -17.83 18.93
N SER A 338 14.89 -17.96 19.94
CA SER A 338 15.30 -17.80 21.35
C SER A 338 15.99 -19.04 21.94
N SER A 339 15.87 -20.18 21.27
CA SER A 339 16.46 -21.46 21.67
C SER A 339 17.82 -21.73 21.03
N LEU A 340 18.21 -20.92 20.03
CA LEU A 340 19.53 -20.89 19.41
C LEU A 340 20.52 -20.15 20.31
#